data_AF-J7RAL6-F1
#
_entry.id   AF-J7RAL6-F1
#
_cell.length_a   1.000
_cell.length_b   1.000
_cell.length_c   1.000
_cell.angle_alpha   90.00
_cell.angle_beta   90.00
_cell.angle_gamma   90.00
#
_symmetry.space_group_name_H-M   'P 1'
#
loop_
_entity.id
_entity.type
_entity.pdbx_description
1 polymer ?
#
loop_
_entity_poly.entity_id
_entity_poly.type
_entity_poly.pdbx_seq_one_letter_code
_entity_poly.pdbx_strand_id
1 'polypeptide(L)'
;MKVTFEQLKAAFNRVLISRGVDSETADACAEMFARTTESGVYSHGVNRFPRFIQQLENGDIIPDAQPKRITSLGAIEQWDAQRSIGNLTAKKMMDRAIELAADHGIGLVALRNANHWMRGGSYGWQAAEKGYIGICWTNSIAVMPPWGAKECRIGTNPLIVAIPSTPITMVDMSMSMFSYGMLEVNRLAGRQLPVDGGFDDEGNLTKEPGVIEKNRRILPMGYWKGSGMSIVLDMIATLLSDGASVAEVTQDNSDEYGISQIFIAIEVDKLIDGPTRDAKLQRIMDYVTTAERADENQAIRLPGHEFTTLLAENRRNGITVDDSVWAKIQAL
;
A
#
# COMPACT_ATOMS: atom_id res chain seq x y z
N MET A 1 -18.72 -9.68 11.11
CA MET A 1 -18.78 -8.92 12.38
C MET A 1 -18.96 -7.43 12.11
N LYS A 2 -19.80 -6.72 12.88
CA LYS A 2 -19.93 -5.25 12.82
C LYS A 2 -19.27 -4.62 14.03
N VAL A 3 -18.38 -3.67 13.83
CA VAL A 3 -17.63 -2.97 14.90
C VAL A 3 -17.57 -1.46 14.65
N THR A 4 -17.43 -0.68 15.71
CA THR A 4 -17.11 0.75 15.61
C THR A 4 -15.61 0.96 15.36
N PHE A 5 -15.25 2.17 14.93
CA PHE A 5 -13.84 2.58 14.81
C PHE A 5 -13.07 2.37 16.12
N GLU A 6 -13.64 2.82 17.24
CA GLU A 6 -13.02 2.70 18.56
C GLU A 6 -12.86 1.24 19.02
N GLN A 7 -13.83 0.37 18.74
CA GLN A 7 -13.72 -1.06 19.04
C GLN A 7 -12.59 -1.72 18.26
N LEU A 8 -12.45 -1.36 16.98
CA LEU A 8 -11.40 -1.88 16.12
C LEU A 8 -10.02 -1.38 16.56
N LYS A 9 -9.87 -0.07 16.79
CA LYS A 9 -8.63 0.53 17.31
C LYS A 9 -8.24 -0.06 18.67
N ALA A 10 -9.20 -0.24 19.58
CA ALA A 10 -8.95 -0.80 20.89
C ALA A 10 -8.43 -2.26 20.81
N ALA A 11 -8.95 -3.06 19.88
CA ALA A 11 -8.45 -4.43 19.67
C ALA A 11 -6.98 -4.42 19.20
N PHE A 12 -6.63 -3.60 18.21
CA PHE A 12 -5.25 -3.47 17.75
C PHE A 12 -4.31 -2.98 18.85
N ASN A 13 -4.71 -1.94 19.58
CA ASN A 13 -3.90 -1.36 20.65
C ASN A 13 -3.60 -2.37 21.77
N ARG A 14 -4.59 -3.17 22.19
CA ARG A 14 -4.41 -4.22 23.22
C ARG A 14 -3.36 -5.25 22.80
N VAL A 15 -3.46 -5.73 21.55
CA VAL A 15 -2.51 -6.72 21.03
C VAL A 15 -1.11 -6.10 20.94
N LEU A 16 -0.97 -4.89 20.40
CA LEU A 16 0.32 -4.19 20.33
C LEU A 16 1.00 -4.04 21.71
N ILE A 17 0.27 -3.55 22.72
CA ILE A 17 0.79 -3.39 24.08
C ILE A 17 1.26 -4.72 24.66
N SER A 18 0.49 -5.80 24.47
CA SER A 18 0.87 -7.13 24.97
C SER A 18 2.14 -7.71 24.33
N ARG A 19 2.59 -7.14 23.20
CA ARG A 19 3.85 -7.50 22.51
C ARG A 19 4.99 -6.51 22.81
N GLY A 20 4.84 -5.67 23.84
CA GLY A 20 5.89 -4.77 24.32
C GLY A 20 6.05 -3.49 23.50
N VAL A 21 5.08 -3.14 22.66
CA VAL A 21 5.05 -1.83 22.00
C VAL A 21 4.67 -0.76 23.02
N ASP A 22 5.40 0.35 23.07
CA ASP A 22 5.10 1.45 23.99
C ASP A 22 3.72 2.07 23.69
N SER A 23 3.15 2.75 24.70
CA SER A 23 1.76 3.20 24.63
C SER A 23 1.46 4.19 23.51
N GLU A 24 2.39 5.10 23.19
CA GLU A 24 2.17 6.12 22.15
C GLU A 24 2.30 5.49 20.77
N THR A 25 3.33 4.67 20.57
CA THR A 25 3.53 3.92 19.33
C THR A 25 2.40 2.93 19.06
N ALA A 26 1.90 2.25 20.10
CA ALA A 26 0.78 1.33 20.00
C ALA A 26 -0.50 2.05 19.57
N ASP A 27 -0.82 3.19 20.19
CA ASP A 27 -2.01 3.98 19.82
C ASP A 27 -1.92 4.49 18.38
N ALA A 28 -0.77 5.04 17.98
CA ALA A 28 -0.55 5.54 16.63
C ALA A 28 -0.64 4.43 15.57
N CYS A 29 -0.04 3.26 15.84
CA CYS A 29 -0.10 2.13 14.92
C CYS A 29 -1.53 1.58 14.81
N ALA A 30 -2.22 1.45 15.95
CA ALA A 30 -3.62 1.02 16.00
C ALA A 30 -4.55 2.00 15.27
N GLU A 31 -4.33 3.32 15.41
CA GLU A 31 -5.06 4.36 14.68
C GLU A 31 -4.90 4.14 13.17
N MET A 32 -3.67 3.94 12.68
CA MET A 32 -3.44 3.71 11.25
C MET A 32 -4.16 2.46 10.73
N PHE A 33 -4.07 1.32 11.43
CA PHE A 33 -4.77 0.10 11.05
C PHE A 33 -6.31 0.27 11.05
N ALA A 34 -6.84 1.00 12.03
CA ALA A 34 -8.28 1.29 12.10
C ALA A 34 -8.70 2.23 10.95
N ARG A 35 -7.93 3.28 10.66
CA ARG A 35 -8.21 4.26 9.59
C ARG A 35 -8.15 3.65 8.20
N THR A 36 -7.16 2.81 7.92
CA THR A 36 -7.10 2.11 6.62
C THR A 36 -8.32 1.22 6.43
N THR A 37 -8.75 0.54 7.49
CA THR A 37 -9.94 -0.32 7.46
C THR A 37 -11.23 0.49 7.29
N GLU A 38 -11.39 1.58 8.05
CA GLU A 38 -12.55 2.49 7.96
C GLU A 38 -12.65 3.12 6.56
N SER A 39 -11.52 3.37 5.89
CA SER A 39 -11.46 3.87 4.51
C SER A 39 -11.82 2.81 3.46
N GLY A 40 -12.10 1.56 3.86
CA GLY A 40 -12.46 0.46 2.96
C GLY A 40 -11.29 -0.42 2.50
N VAL A 41 -10.10 -0.25 3.06
CA VAL A 41 -8.92 -1.08 2.74
C VAL A 41 -8.73 -2.17 3.78
N TYR A 42 -9.45 -3.28 3.58
CA TYR A 42 -9.39 -4.45 4.44
C TYR A 42 -8.12 -5.28 4.22
N SER A 43 -7.73 -5.47 2.95
CA SER A 43 -6.59 -6.33 2.52
C SER A 43 -5.25 -5.94 3.13
N HIS A 44 -5.03 -4.64 3.36
CA HIS A 44 -3.84 -4.07 3.98
C HIS A 44 -4.18 -3.28 5.25
N GLY A 45 -5.34 -3.57 5.85
CA GLY A 45 -5.77 -3.06 7.14
C GLY A 45 -5.96 -4.24 8.09
N VAL A 46 -7.20 -4.42 8.57
CA VAL A 46 -7.55 -5.46 9.54
C VAL A 46 -7.13 -6.87 9.15
N ASN A 47 -7.20 -7.25 7.87
CA ASN A 47 -6.83 -8.60 7.43
C ASN A 47 -5.32 -8.87 7.55
N ARG A 48 -4.50 -7.81 7.43
CA ARG A 48 -3.04 -7.91 7.49
C ARG A 48 -2.50 -7.83 8.92
N PHE A 49 -3.30 -7.36 9.88
CA PHE A 49 -2.87 -7.17 11.27
C PHE A 49 -2.32 -8.46 11.93
N PRO A 50 -2.93 -9.66 11.79
CA PRO A 50 -2.36 -10.87 12.38
C PRO A 50 -0.98 -11.23 11.82
N ARG A 51 -0.73 -10.97 10.53
CA ARG A 51 0.59 -11.18 9.94
C ARG A 51 1.59 -10.13 10.44
N PHE A 52 1.18 -8.88 10.57
CA PHE A 52 2.03 -7.84 11.15
C PHE A 52 2.48 -8.22 12.58
N ILE A 53 1.57 -8.74 13.41
CA ILE A 53 1.92 -9.19 14.77
C ILE A 53 2.89 -10.37 14.75
N GLN A 54 2.71 -11.34 13.84
CA GLN A 54 3.67 -12.43 13.69
C GLN A 54 5.08 -11.92 13.36
N GLN A 55 5.21 -10.97 12.43
CA GLN A 55 6.52 -10.40 12.08
C GLN A 55 7.13 -9.61 13.24
N LEU A 56 6.29 -8.91 14.02
CA LEU A 56 6.72 -8.23 15.25
C LEU A 56 7.27 -9.23 16.29
N GLU A 57 6.55 -10.33 16.53
CA GLU A 57 6.96 -11.39 17.47
C GLU A 57 8.24 -12.12 17.03
N ASN A 58 8.44 -12.27 15.72
CA ASN A 58 9.67 -12.84 15.13
C ASN A 58 10.87 -11.88 15.24
N GLY A 59 10.65 -10.64 15.66
CA GLY A 59 11.68 -9.61 15.75
C GLY A 59 12.05 -8.97 14.42
N ASP A 60 11.24 -9.16 13.36
CA ASP A 60 11.41 -8.53 12.04
C ASP A 60 11.30 -7.01 12.15
N ILE A 61 10.41 -6.56 13.03
CA ILE A 61 10.09 -5.16 13.34
C ILE A 61 10.63 -4.81 14.73
N ILE A 62 11.32 -3.67 14.83
CA ILE A 62 11.82 -3.11 16.10
C ILE A 62 10.87 -2.00 16.55
N PRO A 63 10.08 -2.19 17.62
CA PRO A 63 9.02 -1.25 18.02
C PRO A 63 9.49 0.17 18.30
N ASP A 64 10.63 0.30 18.99
CA ASP A 64 11.21 1.56 19.47
C ASP A 64 12.17 2.20 18.45
N ALA A 65 12.50 1.50 17.36
CA ALA A 65 13.31 2.07 16.29
C ALA A 65 12.59 3.21 15.57
N GLN A 66 13.36 4.21 15.16
CA GLN A 66 12.87 5.39 14.46
C GLN A 66 13.69 5.64 13.19
N PRO A 67 13.08 6.24 12.15
CA PRO A 67 13.80 6.59 10.94
C PRO A 67 14.88 7.62 11.21
N LYS A 68 16.05 7.42 10.60
CA LYS A 68 17.22 8.30 10.72
C LYS A 68 17.72 8.74 9.35
N ARG A 69 17.88 10.05 9.17
CA ARG A 69 18.46 10.60 7.93
C ARG A 69 19.93 10.23 7.82
N ILE A 70 20.33 9.85 6.60
CA ILE A 70 21.69 9.44 6.26
C ILE A 70 22.35 10.51 5.39
N THR A 71 21.63 10.94 4.34
CA THR A 71 22.13 11.92 3.37
C THR A 71 21.04 12.95 3.10
N SER A 72 21.42 14.21 2.92
CA SER A 72 20.52 15.29 2.48
C SER A 72 21.18 16.05 1.32
N LEU A 73 20.50 16.08 0.18
CA LEU A 73 20.95 16.66 -1.09
C LEU A 73 19.89 17.63 -1.64
N GLY A 74 19.45 18.58 -0.80
CA GLY A 74 18.35 19.49 -1.14
C GLY A 74 17.02 18.74 -1.21
N ALA A 75 16.42 18.69 -2.40
CA ALA A 75 15.14 18.02 -2.67
C ALA A 75 15.16 16.50 -2.46
N ILE A 76 16.35 15.88 -2.42
CA ILE A 76 16.53 14.43 -2.30
C ILE A 76 17.15 14.10 -0.96
N GLU A 77 16.55 13.18 -0.21
CA GLU A 77 17.11 12.66 1.03
C GLU A 77 17.12 11.14 1.07
N GLN A 78 18.16 10.59 1.67
CA GLN A 78 18.31 9.16 1.93
C GLN A 78 18.18 8.90 3.43
N TRP A 79 17.36 7.93 3.79
CA TRP A 79 16.98 7.60 5.16
C TRP A 79 17.13 6.10 5.42
N ASP A 80 17.39 5.78 6.68
CA ASP A 80 17.43 4.41 7.20
C ASP A 80 16.25 4.24 8.16
N ALA A 81 15.36 3.29 7.90
CA ALA A 81 14.23 3.02 8.78
C ALA A 81 14.66 2.30 10.07
N GLN A 82 15.86 1.72 10.11
CA GLN A 82 16.36 0.96 11.26
C GLN A 82 15.41 -0.17 11.69
N ARG A 83 14.70 -0.78 10.72
CA ARG A 83 13.68 -1.82 10.93
C ARG A 83 12.53 -1.39 11.83
N SER A 84 12.23 -0.09 11.89
CA SER A 84 11.07 0.45 12.59
C SER A 84 9.75 -0.06 12.02
N ILE A 85 8.64 0.27 12.70
CA ILE A 85 7.29 -0.04 12.24
C ILE A 85 7.02 0.62 10.88
N GLY A 86 6.67 -0.20 9.89
CA GLY A 86 6.58 0.22 8.48
C GLY A 86 5.56 1.32 8.21
N ASN A 87 4.31 1.18 8.69
CA ASN A 87 3.26 2.17 8.39
C ASN A 87 3.50 3.54 9.05
N LEU A 88 3.92 3.55 10.31
CA LEU A 88 4.28 4.77 11.04
C LEU A 88 5.46 5.48 10.38
N THR A 89 6.47 4.73 9.95
CA THR A 89 7.67 5.27 9.34
C THR A 89 7.40 5.82 7.94
N ALA A 90 6.68 5.07 7.11
CA ALA A 90 6.30 5.51 5.78
C ALA A 90 5.44 6.79 5.82
N LYS A 91 4.54 6.93 6.81
CA LYS A 91 3.82 8.18 7.04
C LYS A 91 4.78 9.37 7.26
N LYS A 92 5.77 9.20 8.14
CA LYS A 92 6.78 10.23 8.43
C LYS A 92 7.65 10.55 7.22
N MET A 93 8.02 9.54 6.42
CA MET A 93 8.85 9.77 5.22
C MET A 93 8.10 10.50 4.12
N MET A 94 6.81 10.24 3.93
CA MET A 94 5.99 11.03 3.01
C MET A 94 5.72 12.43 3.55
N ASP A 95 5.49 12.61 4.86
CA ASP A 95 5.40 13.95 5.47
C ASP A 95 6.71 14.73 5.21
N ARG A 96 7.87 14.07 5.32
CA ARG A 96 9.16 14.66 4.97
C ARG A 96 9.29 14.99 3.48
N ALA A 97 8.83 14.12 2.58
CA ALA A 97 8.83 14.41 1.15
C ALA A 97 7.97 15.64 0.81
N ILE A 98 6.83 15.82 1.50
CA ILE A 98 5.97 17.01 1.37
C ILE A 98 6.69 18.27 1.88
N GLU A 99 7.38 18.20 3.03
CA GLU A 99 8.21 19.31 3.53
C GLU A 99 9.29 19.72 2.52
N LEU A 100 10.00 18.74 1.94
CA LEU A 100 11.01 18.99 0.92
C LEU A 100 10.40 19.65 -0.32
N ALA A 101 9.21 19.18 -0.75
CA ALA A 101 8.52 19.72 -1.90
C ALA A 101 8.05 21.17 -1.70
N ALA A 102 7.67 21.56 -0.49
CA ALA A 102 7.26 22.93 -0.18
C ALA A 102 8.37 23.96 -0.48
N ASP A 103 9.62 23.59 -0.20
CA ASP A 103 10.78 24.46 -0.39
C ASP A 103 11.42 24.32 -1.78
N HIS A 104 11.42 23.12 -2.35
CA HIS A 104 12.14 22.80 -3.59
C HIS A 104 11.23 22.56 -4.81
N GLY A 105 9.91 22.63 -4.66
CA GLY A 105 8.90 22.29 -5.67
C GLY A 105 8.70 20.78 -5.88
N ILE A 106 9.67 19.96 -5.47
CA ILE A 106 9.62 18.49 -5.46
C ILE A 106 10.43 17.98 -4.27
N GLY A 107 9.99 16.90 -3.66
CA GLY A 107 10.71 16.20 -2.60
C GLY A 107 10.77 14.71 -2.88
N LEU A 108 11.93 14.09 -2.69
CA LEU A 108 12.12 12.65 -2.78
C LEU A 108 12.81 12.15 -1.51
N VAL A 109 12.19 11.17 -0.85
CA VAL A 109 12.77 10.42 0.25
C VAL A 109 12.97 8.98 -0.19
N ALA A 110 14.22 8.52 -0.15
CA ALA A 110 14.58 7.12 -0.35
C ALA A 110 14.88 6.47 0.99
N LEU A 111 14.17 5.39 1.33
CA LEU A 111 14.21 4.74 2.62
C LEU A 111 14.68 3.28 2.46
N ARG A 112 15.72 2.89 3.20
CA ARG A 112 16.18 1.48 3.29
C ARG A 112 15.87 0.87 4.66
N ASN A 113 16.10 -0.44 4.79
CA ASN A 113 15.95 -1.19 6.04
C ASN A 113 14.54 -1.09 6.65
N ALA A 114 13.53 -0.89 5.81
CA ALA A 114 12.15 -0.69 6.23
C ALA A 114 11.41 -2.00 6.44
N ASN A 115 10.19 -1.89 6.97
CA ASN A 115 9.22 -2.98 7.06
C ASN A 115 8.01 -2.70 6.17
N HIS A 116 7.21 -3.74 5.93
CA HIS A 116 5.99 -3.66 5.11
C HIS A 116 5.11 -2.47 5.55
N TRP A 117 4.81 -1.57 4.62
CA TRP A 117 4.13 -0.29 4.90
C TRP A 117 2.60 -0.37 4.94
N MET A 118 2.05 -1.58 4.96
CA MET A 118 0.61 -1.82 4.90
C MET A 118 -0.02 -1.26 3.61
N ARG A 119 -0.81 -0.18 3.70
CA ARG A 119 -1.46 0.45 2.55
C ARG A 119 -0.57 1.57 1.99
N GLY A 120 0.01 1.36 0.82
CA GLY A 120 0.79 2.39 0.11
C GLY A 120 -0.04 3.65 -0.20
N GLY A 121 -1.32 3.47 -0.55
CA GLY A 121 -2.26 4.55 -0.79
C GLY A 121 -2.47 5.50 0.39
N SER A 122 -2.14 5.12 1.63
CA SER A 122 -2.16 6.07 2.76
C SER A 122 -1.21 7.26 2.53
N TYR A 123 -0.06 7.00 1.91
CA TYR A 123 0.99 8.00 1.69
C TYR A 123 0.72 8.84 0.44
N GLY A 124 0.19 8.23 -0.63
CA GLY A 124 -0.35 9.01 -1.74
C GLY A 124 -1.47 9.95 -1.27
N TRP A 125 -2.39 9.42 -0.45
CA TRP A 125 -3.53 10.17 0.07
C TRP A 125 -3.12 11.36 0.94
N GLN A 126 -2.18 11.20 1.89
CA GLN A 126 -1.72 12.32 2.73
C GLN A 126 -1.08 13.45 1.92
N ALA A 127 -0.40 13.14 0.80
CA ALA A 127 0.16 14.15 -0.09
C ALA A 127 -0.95 14.91 -0.84
N ALA A 128 -1.92 14.17 -1.38
CA ALA A 128 -3.07 14.77 -2.07
C ALA A 128 -3.94 15.63 -1.13
N GLU A 129 -4.13 15.24 0.13
CA GLU A 129 -4.81 16.05 1.15
C GLU A 129 -4.12 17.39 1.41
N LYS A 130 -2.81 17.48 1.17
CA LYS A 130 -2.01 18.71 1.31
C LYS A 130 -1.89 19.52 0.02
N GLY A 131 -2.56 19.11 -1.06
CA GLY A 131 -2.47 19.79 -2.36
C GLY A 131 -1.27 19.40 -3.22
N TYR A 132 -0.52 18.36 -2.84
CA TYR A 132 0.62 17.85 -3.59
C TYR A 132 0.22 16.63 -4.43
N ILE A 133 0.89 16.43 -5.56
CA ILE A 133 0.88 15.11 -6.21
C ILE A 133 1.76 14.18 -5.38
N GLY A 134 1.21 13.04 -4.96
CA GLY A 134 1.93 12.01 -4.21
C GLY A 134 2.27 10.82 -5.10
N ILE A 135 3.53 10.42 -5.15
CA ILE A 135 3.99 9.20 -5.83
C ILE A 135 4.82 8.39 -4.85
N CYS A 136 4.52 7.10 -4.69
CA CYS A 136 5.35 6.24 -3.86
C CYS A 136 5.29 4.79 -4.32
N TRP A 137 6.35 4.04 -4.01
CA TRP A 137 6.38 2.60 -4.18
C TRP A 137 7.33 1.95 -3.16
N THR A 138 7.23 0.63 -3.04
CA THR A 138 8.11 -0.21 -2.22
C THR A 138 8.59 -1.38 -3.06
N ASN A 139 9.72 -1.98 -2.69
CA ASN A 139 9.99 -3.37 -3.07
C ASN A 139 9.46 -4.34 -2.00
N SER A 140 9.62 -5.65 -2.21
CA SER A 140 9.11 -6.72 -1.35
C SER A 140 10.07 -7.92 -1.36
N ILE A 141 9.77 -8.98 -0.60
CA ILE A 141 10.42 -10.28 -0.85
C ILE A 141 9.95 -10.83 -2.22
N ALA A 142 10.69 -11.77 -2.82
CA ALA A 142 10.28 -12.37 -4.08
C ALA A 142 8.97 -13.14 -3.88
N VAL A 143 7.89 -12.68 -4.51
CA VAL A 143 6.51 -13.21 -4.39
C VAL A 143 5.79 -13.39 -5.73
N MET A 144 6.47 -13.03 -6.83
CA MET A 144 5.95 -13.13 -8.19
C MET A 144 7.05 -13.66 -9.14
N PRO A 145 6.71 -14.55 -10.08
CA PRO A 145 7.65 -14.95 -11.12
C PRO A 145 7.82 -13.84 -12.18
N PRO A 146 9.05 -13.52 -12.61
CA PRO A 146 9.24 -12.66 -13.77
C PRO A 146 8.65 -13.29 -15.01
N TRP A 147 8.20 -12.47 -15.96
CA TRP A 147 7.58 -12.96 -17.19
C TRP A 147 8.53 -13.91 -17.94
N GLY A 148 8.04 -15.11 -18.26
CA GLY A 148 8.82 -16.21 -18.83
C GLY A 148 9.36 -17.22 -17.81
N ALA A 149 9.25 -16.95 -16.51
CA ALA A 149 9.63 -17.87 -15.44
C ALA A 149 8.41 -18.46 -14.70
N LYS A 150 8.65 -19.51 -13.91
CA LYS A 150 7.67 -20.10 -12.98
C LYS A 150 8.05 -19.94 -11.50
N GLU A 151 9.30 -19.62 -11.23
CA GLU A 151 9.85 -19.41 -9.89
C GLU A 151 9.75 -17.93 -9.51
N CYS A 152 9.33 -17.63 -8.29
CA CYS A 152 9.26 -16.26 -7.79
C CYS A 152 10.66 -15.65 -7.68
N ARG A 153 10.91 -14.57 -8.42
CA ARG A 153 12.19 -13.82 -8.40
C ARG A 153 12.00 -12.30 -8.43
N ILE A 154 10.77 -11.81 -8.45
CA ILE A 154 10.42 -10.39 -8.40
C ILE A 154 9.34 -10.15 -7.35
N GLY A 155 9.23 -8.90 -6.90
CA GLY A 155 8.25 -8.49 -5.89
C GLY A 155 6.92 -8.01 -6.49
N THR A 156 5.90 -7.84 -5.65
CA THR A 156 4.63 -7.21 -6.05
C THR A 156 4.77 -5.70 -6.22
N ASN A 157 5.80 -5.10 -5.62
CA ASN A 157 6.28 -3.73 -5.80
C ASN A 157 5.19 -2.68 -6.11
N PRO A 158 4.20 -2.49 -5.20
CA PRO A 158 3.04 -1.67 -5.49
C PRO A 158 3.42 -0.22 -5.79
N LEU A 159 2.78 0.37 -6.81
CA LEU A 159 2.96 1.75 -7.23
C LEU A 159 1.71 2.56 -6.95
N ILE A 160 1.93 3.73 -6.36
CA ILE A 160 0.89 4.66 -5.95
C ILE A 160 1.12 5.99 -6.65
N VAL A 161 0.04 6.55 -7.18
CA VAL A 161 -0.01 7.93 -7.70
C VAL A 161 -1.32 8.55 -7.26
N ALA A 162 -1.24 9.63 -6.50
CA ALA A 162 -2.37 10.37 -5.96
C ALA A 162 -2.34 11.82 -6.45
N ILE A 163 -3.49 12.30 -6.91
CA ILE A 163 -3.69 13.63 -7.46
C ILE A 163 -4.58 14.44 -6.51
N PRO A 164 -4.24 15.71 -6.20
CA PRO A 164 -5.04 16.58 -5.35
C PRO A 164 -6.28 17.13 -6.08
N SER A 165 -7.11 16.25 -6.62
CA SER A 165 -8.42 16.56 -7.19
C SER A 165 -9.52 16.49 -6.12
N THR A 166 -10.75 16.89 -6.49
CA THR A 166 -11.93 16.77 -5.62
C THR A 166 -13.01 15.92 -6.29
N PRO A 167 -13.30 14.70 -5.79
CA PRO A 167 -12.54 13.95 -4.78
C PRO A 167 -11.11 13.60 -5.22
N ILE A 168 -10.27 13.16 -4.28
CA ILE A 168 -8.91 12.70 -4.58
C ILE A 168 -8.97 11.54 -5.57
N THR A 169 -8.21 11.65 -6.66
CA THR A 169 -8.05 10.59 -7.66
C THR A 169 -6.72 9.90 -7.40
N MET A 170 -6.74 8.59 -7.16
CA MET A 170 -5.55 7.84 -6.76
C MET A 170 -5.57 6.41 -7.28
N VAL A 171 -4.43 5.96 -7.79
CA VAL A 171 -4.16 4.53 -8.02
C VAL A 171 -3.29 4.00 -6.88
N ASP A 172 -3.60 2.79 -6.43
CA ASP A 172 -2.78 1.98 -5.51
C ASP A 172 -2.80 0.55 -6.05
N MET A 173 -1.81 0.22 -6.88
CA MET A 173 -1.81 -1.00 -7.68
C MET A 173 -0.58 -1.87 -7.42
N SER A 174 -0.82 -3.16 -7.22
CA SER A 174 0.23 -4.18 -7.25
C SER A 174 0.72 -4.40 -8.68
N MET A 175 1.98 -4.80 -8.85
CA MET A 175 2.50 -5.28 -10.14
C MET A 175 2.01 -6.68 -10.49
N SER A 176 1.37 -7.37 -9.55
CA SER A 176 0.51 -8.53 -9.81
C SER A 176 -0.94 -8.07 -10.08
N MET A 177 -1.66 -8.77 -10.96
CA MET A 177 -3.04 -8.41 -11.34
C MET A 177 -3.98 -8.32 -10.13
N PHE A 178 -3.75 -9.18 -9.13
CA PHE A 178 -4.32 -9.08 -7.79
C PHE A 178 -3.17 -9.17 -6.79
N SER A 179 -3.18 -8.37 -5.73
CA SER A 179 -2.26 -8.59 -4.60
C SER A 179 -2.71 -9.83 -3.80
N TYR A 180 -1.80 -10.47 -3.04
CA TYR A 180 -2.19 -11.58 -2.14
C TYR A 180 -3.29 -11.16 -1.16
N GLY A 181 -3.27 -9.91 -0.67
CA GLY A 181 -4.36 -9.39 0.16
C GLY A 181 -5.71 -9.33 -0.58
N MET A 182 -5.72 -9.05 -1.89
CA MET A 182 -6.95 -9.10 -2.69
C MET A 182 -7.37 -10.53 -3.08
N LEU A 183 -6.43 -11.47 -3.23
CA LEU A 183 -6.76 -12.90 -3.35
C LEU A 183 -7.49 -13.38 -2.09
N GLU A 184 -6.96 -13.05 -0.91
CA GLU A 184 -7.58 -13.39 0.38
C GLU A 184 -8.97 -12.77 0.52
N VAL A 185 -9.16 -11.50 0.16
CA VAL A 185 -10.49 -10.85 0.18
C VAL A 185 -11.50 -11.61 -0.69
N ASN A 186 -11.11 -12.06 -1.88
CA ASN A 186 -12.01 -12.83 -2.76
C ASN A 186 -12.30 -14.24 -2.22
N ARG A 187 -11.28 -14.91 -1.64
CA ARG A 187 -11.45 -16.21 -0.97
C ARG A 187 -12.39 -16.12 0.24
N LEU A 188 -12.21 -15.14 1.11
CA LEU A 188 -13.09 -14.92 2.28
C LEU A 188 -14.52 -14.58 1.84
N ALA A 189 -14.68 -13.86 0.73
CA ALA A 189 -15.99 -13.59 0.13
C ALA A 189 -16.58 -14.78 -0.65
N GLY A 190 -15.89 -15.92 -0.74
CA GLY A 190 -16.37 -17.13 -1.42
C GLY A 190 -16.57 -16.96 -2.93
N ARG A 191 -15.81 -16.08 -3.59
CA ARG A 191 -15.98 -15.77 -5.02
C ARG A 191 -14.69 -15.97 -5.82
N GLN A 192 -14.86 -16.29 -7.10
CA GLN A 192 -13.76 -16.34 -8.08
C GLN A 192 -13.28 -14.93 -8.46
N LEU A 193 -12.08 -14.83 -9.00
CA LEU A 193 -11.57 -13.58 -9.56
C LEU A 193 -12.33 -13.19 -10.84
N PRO A 194 -12.55 -11.89 -11.11
CA PRO A 194 -13.26 -11.47 -12.32
C PRO A 194 -12.44 -11.71 -13.60
N VAL A 195 -11.12 -11.65 -13.49
CA VAL A 195 -10.14 -11.90 -14.56
C VAL A 195 -9.08 -12.88 -14.07
N ASP A 196 -8.23 -13.37 -14.96
CA ASP A 196 -7.17 -14.31 -14.61
C ASP A 196 -6.22 -13.70 -13.57
N GLY A 197 -5.93 -14.46 -12.51
CA GLY A 197 -5.12 -14.00 -11.38
C GLY A 197 -3.75 -14.66 -11.26
N GLY A 198 -3.55 -15.78 -11.94
CA GLY A 198 -2.32 -16.55 -11.87
C GLY A 198 -2.37 -17.77 -12.78
N PHE A 199 -1.41 -18.67 -12.58
CA PHE A 199 -1.33 -19.95 -13.24
C PHE A 199 -1.61 -21.08 -12.26
N ASP A 200 -2.30 -22.12 -12.71
CA ASP A 200 -2.44 -23.37 -11.97
C ASP A 200 -1.13 -24.20 -11.98
N ASP A 201 -1.17 -25.37 -11.36
CA ASP A 201 -0.01 -26.26 -11.24
C ASP A 201 0.38 -26.87 -12.61
N GLU A 202 -0.56 -26.94 -13.55
CA GLU A 202 -0.38 -27.36 -14.95
C GLU A 202 0.15 -26.23 -15.85
N GLY A 203 0.06 -24.97 -15.42
CA GLY A 203 0.53 -23.79 -16.15
C GLY A 203 -0.50 -23.08 -17.01
N ASN A 204 -1.79 -23.39 -16.89
CA ASN A 204 -2.87 -22.62 -17.51
C ASN A 204 -3.30 -21.46 -16.62
N LEU A 205 -3.90 -20.44 -17.23
CA LEU A 205 -4.45 -19.31 -16.48
C LEU A 205 -5.62 -19.75 -15.61
N THR A 206 -5.68 -19.25 -14.38
CA THR A 206 -6.75 -19.56 -13.42
C THR A 206 -7.28 -18.30 -12.73
N LYS A 207 -8.54 -18.41 -12.30
CA LYS A 207 -9.27 -17.39 -11.52
C LYS A 207 -9.49 -17.80 -10.06
N GLU A 208 -8.94 -18.94 -9.64
CA GLU A 208 -9.13 -19.50 -8.30
C GLU A 208 -8.12 -18.90 -7.30
N PRO A 209 -8.55 -18.09 -6.32
CA PRO A 209 -7.63 -17.44 -5.39
C PRO A 209 -6.73 -18.43 -4.64
N GLY A 210 -7.31 -19.53 -4.14
CA GLY A 210 -6.59 -20.51 -3.32
C GLY A 210 -5.49 -21.26 -4.06
N VAL A 211 -5.67 -21.54 -5.35
CA VAL A 211 -4.63 -22.17 -6.19
C VAL A 211 -3.42 -21.24 -6.33
N ILE A 212 -3.69 -19.96 -6.60
CA ILE A 212 -2.67 -18.93 -6.79
C ILE A 212 -1.93 -18.64 -5.48
N GLU A 213 -2.63 -18.55 -4.36
CA GLU A 213 -2.04 -18.39 -3.02
C GLU A 213 -1.08 -19.54 -2.69
N LYS A 214 -1.45 -20.78 -3.06
CA LYS A 214 -0.68 -22.00 -2.76
C LYS A 214 0.61 -22.10 -3.59
N ASN A 215 0.52 -21.99 -4.91
CA ASN A 215 1.67 -22.21 -5.79
C ASN A 215 2.49 -20.94 -6.05
N ARG A 216 1.95 -19.77 -5.66
CA ARG A 216 2.55 -18.44 -5.82
C ARG A 216 2.88 -18.06 -7.26
N ARG A 217 2.23 -18.70 -8.25
CA ARG A 217 2.34 -18.36 -9.67
C ARG A 217 1.35 -17.25 -10.02
N ILE A 218 1.41 -16.15 -9.27
CA ILE A 218 0.54 -14.99 -9.45
C ILE A 218 0.83 -14.30 -10.78
N LEU A 219 -0.22 -13.85 -11.49
CA LEU A 219 -0.10 -13.26 -12.81
C LEU A 219 0.39 -11.81 -12.70
N PRO A 220 1.50 -11.43 -13.35
CA PRO A 220 1.89 -10.03 -13.44
C PRO A 220 0.84 -9.22 -14.20
N MET A 221 0.49 -8.04 -13.68
CA MET A 221 -0.47 -7.13 -14.31
C MET A 221 0.00 -6.76 -15.72
N GLY A 222 -0.80 -7.02 -16.74
CA GLY A 222 -0.40 -6.76 -18.12
C GLY A 222 0.83 -7.58 -18.57
N TYR A 223 1.01 -8.79 -18.02
CA TYR A 223 2.04 -9.75 -18.41
C TYR A 223 3.46 -9.18 -18.28
N TRP A 224 4.23 -9.14 -19.37
CA TRP A 224 5.59 -8.59 -19.37
C TRP A 224 5.66 -7.12 -18.92
N LYS A 225 4.57 -6.35 -19.01
CA LYS A 225 4.56 -4.94 -18.57
C LYS A 225 4.67 -4.82 -17.05
N GLY A 226 3.82 -5.50 -16.28
CA GLY A 226 3.89 -5.50 -14.81
C GLY A 226 5.14 -6.17 -14.29
N SER A 227 5.60 -7.25 -14.97
CA SER A 227 6.88 -7.86 -14.65
C SER A 227 8.05 -6.90 -14.84
N GLY A 228 8.12 -6.19 -15.97
CA GLY A 228 9.17 -5.21 -16.24
C GLY A 228 9.11 -4.02 -15.30
N MET A 229 7.90 -3.51 -15.01
CA MET A 229 7.69 -2.41 -14.07
C MET A 229 8.15 -2.78 -12.65
N SER A 230 7.81 -3.97 -12.17
CA SER A 230 8.28 -4.47 -10.87
C SER A 230 9.81 -4.42 -10.76
N ILE A 231 10.53 -4.87 -11.79
CA ILE A 231 12.01 -4.89 -11.80
C ILE A 231 12.59 -3.46 -11.72
N VAL A 232 12.09 -2.52 -12.51
CA VAL A 232 12.66 -1.16 -12.51
C VAL A 232 12.29 -0.37 -11.24
N LEU A 233 11.12 -0.62 -10.64
CA LEU A 233 10.77 -0.06 -9.34
C LEU A 233 11.71 -0.57 -8.24
N ASP A 234 12.05 -1.87 -8.26
CA ASP A 234 13.05 -2.47 -7.36
C ASP A 234 14.42 -1.82 -7.53
N MET A 235 14.88 -1.67 -8.79
CA MET A 235 16.17 -1.03 -9.09
C MET A 235 16.25 0.39 -8.53
N ILE A 236 15.23 1.22 -8.75
CA ILE A 236 15.25 2.61 -8.26
C ILE A 236 15.20 2.64 -6.72
N ALA A 237 14.35 1.82 -6.10
CA ALA A 237 14.27 1.74 -4.64
C ALA A 237 15.61 1.33 -4.02
N THR A 238 16.25 0.30 -4.59
CA THR A 238 17.58 -0.20 -4.21
C THR A 238 18.64 0.88 -4.36
N LEU A 239 18.76 1.46 -5.56
CA LEU A 239 19.85 2.40 -5.89
C LEU A 239 19.76 3.71 -5.10
N LEU A 240 18.59 4.32 -4.99
CA LEU A 240 18.45 5.63 -4.34
C LEU A 240 18.54 5.52 -2.81
N SER A 241 18.13 4.38 -2.24
CA SER A 241 18.19 4.17 -0.79
C SER A 241 19.53 3.59 -0.31
N ASP A 242 20.36 3.10 -1.25
CA ASP A 242 21.52 2.25 -0.99
C ASP A 242 21.14 1.10 -0.05
N GLY A 243 20.04 0.41 -0.40
CA GLY A 243 19.36 -0.57 0.43
C GLY A 243 19.14 -1.89 -0.29
N ALA A 244 18.52 -2.83 0.41
CA ALA A 244 18.30 -4.18 -0.11
C ALA A 244 17.27 -4.19 -1.25
N SER A 245 17.61 -4.92 -2.31
CA SER A 245 16.71 -5.26 -3.43
C SER A 245 15.79 -6.44 -3.08
N VAL A 246 14.83 -6.77 -3.96
CA VAL A 246 14.04 -8.01 -3.83
C VAL A 246 14.96 -9.23 -3.68
N ALA A 247 16.06 -9.28 -4.44
CA ALA A 247 16.98 -10.41 -4.41
C ALA A 247 17.68 -10.54 -3.05
N GLU A 248 18.19 -9.43 -2.51
CA GLU A 248 18.89 -9.38 -1.23
C GLU A 248 17.94 -9.72 -0.07
N VAL A 249 16.74 -9.12 -0.04
CA VAL A 249 15.71 -9.45 0.96
C VAL A 249 15.34 -10.93 0.92
N THR A 250 15.29 -11.55 -0.27
CA THR A 250 14.90 -12.96 -0.41
C THR A 250 16.01 -13.93 -0.01
N GLN A 251 17.27 -13.57 -0.24
CA GLN A 251 18.41 -14.47 -0.04
C GLN A 251 19.00 -14.35 1.37
N ASP A 252 18.99 -13.15 1.93
CA ASP A 252 19.76 -12.85 3.14
C ASP A 252 18.85 -12.67 4.38
N ASN A 253 17.54 -12.49 4.19
CA ASN A 253 16.58 -12.37 5.30
C ASN A 253 15.70 -13.62 5.44
N SER A 254 15.28 -13.87 6.68
CA SER A 254 14.39 -14.99 7.03
C SER A 254 12.93 -14.77 6.60
N ASP A 255 12.53 -13.51 6.40
CA ASP A 255 11.18 -13.13 6.01
C ASP A 255 11.19 -11.73 5.32
N GLU A 256 10.03 -11.17 5.01
CA GLU A 256 9.86 -9.86 4.37
C GLU A 256 10.11 -8.69 5.35
N TYR A 257 11.39 -8.36 5.55
CA TYR A 257 11.86 -7.15 6.23
C TYR A 257 13.14 -6.63 5.60
N GLY A 258 13.59 -5.45 6.01
CA GLY A 258 14.77 -4.81 5.43
C GLY A 258 14.52 -4.23 4.03
N ILE A 259 13.26 -4.01 3.66
CA ILE A 259 12.85 -3.57 2.32
C ILE A 259 13.20 -2.10 2.06
N SER A 260 13.10 -1.70 0.79
CA SER A 260 13.41 -0.36 0.28
C SER A 260 12.16 0.32 -0.28
N GLN A 261 11.98 1.60 0.05
CA GLN A 261 10.78 2.41 -0.25
C GLN A 261 11.15 3.78 -0.81
N ILE A 262 10.33 4.30 -1.71
CA ILE A 262 10.48 5.64 -2.29
C ILE A 262 9.19 6.44 -2.06
N PHE A 263 9.36 7.69 -1.62
CA PHE A 263 8.28 8.65 -1.41
C PHE A 263 8.59 9.95 -2.15
N ILE A 264 7.66 10.41 -2.98
CA ILE A 264 7.79 11.62 -3.79
C ILE A 264 6.56 12.49 -3.56
N ALA A 265 6.79 13.77 -3.34
CA ALA A 265 5.76 14.80 -3.36
C ALA A 265 6.14 15.88 -4.38
N ILE A 266 5.16 16.37 -5.14
CA ILE A 266 5.35 17.40 -6.17
C ILE A 266 4.37 18.53 -5.93
N GLU A 267 4.88 19.77 -5.84
CA GLU A 267 4.06 20.95 -5.62
C GLU A 267 3.31 21.35 -6.90
N VAL A 268 2.01 21.65 -6.75
CA VAL A 268 1.12 21.97 -7.88
C VAL A 268 0.87 23.48 -7.98
N ASP A 269 0.59 24.13 -6.85
CA ASP A 269 0.00 25.48 -6.82
C ASP A 269 0.95 26.58 -7.32
N LYS A 270 2.25 26.33 -7.35
CA LYS A 270 3.24 27.25 -7.97
C LYS A 270 3.28 27.15 -9.50
N LEU A 271 2.73 26.08 -10.09
CA LEU A 271 2.77 25.82 -11.54
C LEU A 271 1.45 26.12 -12.24
N ILE A 272 0.35 26.15 -11.51
CA ILE A 272 -1.00 26.37 -12.03
C ILE A 272 -1.86 27.06 -10.97
N ASP A 273 -2.64 28.06 -11.37
CA ASP A 273 -3.58 28.73 -10.47
C ASP A 273 -4.72 27.80 -10.05
N GLY A 274 -5.19 27.93 -8.81
CA GLY A 274 -6.25 27.10 -8.24
C GLY A 274 -7.50 26.97 -9.12
N PRO A 275 -8.08 28.08 -9.63
CA PRO A 275 -9.25 28.01 -10.51
C PRO A 275 -9.01 27.20 -11.79
N THR A 276 -7.88 27.40 -12.46
CA THR A 276 -7.55 26.63 -13.67
C THR A 276 -7.24 25.17 -13.36
N ARG A 277 -6.56 24.88 -12.24
CA ARG A 277 -6.31 23.52 -11.76
C ARG A 277 -7.64 22.77 -11.58
N ASP A 278 -8.57 23.37 -10.84
CA ASP A 278 -9.86 22.76 -10.53
C ASP A 278 -10.70 22.58 -11.80
N ALA A 279 -10.76 23.60 -12.67
CA ALA A 279 -11.48 23.51 -13.94
C ALA A 279 -10.92 22.43 -14.88
N LYS A 280 -9.59 22.29 -14.97
CA LYS A 280 -8.96 21.27 -15.81
C LYS A 280 -9.17 19.86 -15.24
N LEU A 281 -9.01 19.68 -13.93
CA LEU A 281 -9.26 18.39 -13.28
C LEU A 281 -10.73 18.00 -13.40
N GLN A 282 -11.67 18.92 -13.19
CA GLN A 282 -13.09 18.66 -13.39
C GLN A 282 -13.38 18.22 -14.82
N ARG A 283 -12.82 18.91 -15.82
CA ARG A 283 -12.98 18.53 -17.23
C ARG A 283 -12.48 17.11 -17.50
N ILE A 284 -11.35 16.69 -16.92
CA ILE A 284 -10.82 15.33 -17.06
C ILE A 284 -11.77 14.31 -16.43
N MET A 285 -12.19 14.57 -15.18
CA MET A 285 -13.08 13.67 -14.43
C MET A 285 -14.43 13.51 -15.10
N ASP A 286 -15.04 14.61 -15.55
CA ASP A 286 -16.29 14.60 -16.30
C ASP A 286 -16.13 13.82 -17.60
N TYR A 287 -15.07 14.10 -18.37
CA TYR A 287 -14.84 13.43 -19.66
C TYR A 287 -14.76 11.90 -19.54
N VAL A 288 -14.14 11.39 -18.47
CA VAL A 288 -14.10 9.95 -18.17
C VAL A 288 -15.49 9.44 -17.77
N THR A 289 -16.14 10.10 -16.81
CA THR A 289 -17.41 9.64 -16.23
C THR A 289 -18.61 9.76 -17.17
N THR A 290 -18.52 10.60 -18.20
CA THR A 290 -19.53 10.76 -19.25
C THR A 290 -19.30 9.88 -20.48
N ALA A 291 -18.24 9.06 -20.49
CA ALA A 291 -18.02 8.14 -21.60
C ALA A 291 -19.18 7.14 -21.76
N GLU A 292 -19.36 6.65 -22.98
CA GLU A 292 -20.38 5.63 -23.27
C GLU A 292 -20.08 4.37 -22.45
N ARG A 293 -21.09 3.91 -21.69
CA ARG A 293 -20.92 2.77 -20.78
C ARG A 293 -20.99 1.46 -21.56
N ALA A 294 -20.09 0.53 -21.22
CA ALA A 294 -20.18 -0.84 -21.71
C ALA A 294 -21.38 -1.62 -21.10
N ASP A 295 -21.82 -1.21 -19.91
CA ASP A 295 -23.03 -1.69 -19.23
C ASP A 295 -23.80 -0.46 -18.71
N GLU A 296 -25.01 -0.25 -19.21
CA GLU A 296 -25.86 0.89 -18.84
C GLU A 296 -26.15 0.97 -17.33
N ASN A 297 -26.14 -0.19 -16.65
CA ASN A 297 -26.42 -0.32 -15.21
C ASN A 297 -25.18 -0.07 -14.34
N GLN A 298 -23.99 0.08 -14.92
CA GLN A 298 -22.75 0.33 -14.19
C GLN A 298 -22.17 1.70 -14.54
N ALA A 299 -22.17 2.59 -13.55
CA ALA A 299 -21.49 3.87 -13.69
C ALA A 299 -19.97 3.67 -13.82
N ILE A 300 -19.34 4.43 -14.73
CA ILE A 300 -17.89 4.53 -14.83
C ILE A 300 -17.37 5.20 -13.55
N ARG A 301 -16.31 4.63 -12.96
CA ARG A 301 -15.70 5.13 -11.73
C ARG A 301 -14.27 5.58 -12.00
N LEU A 302 -13.89 6.69 -11.37
CA LEU A 302 -12.51 7.15 -11.33
C LEU A 302 -11.74 6.40 -10.23
N PRO A 303 -10.43 6.18 -10.40
CA PRO A 303 -9.64 5.40 -9.45
C PRO A 303 -9.53 6.13 -8.10
N GLY A 304 -9.83 5.41 -7.02
CA GLY A 304 -9.74 5.91 -5.64
C GLY A 304 -10.96 6.69 -5.16
N HIS A 305 -11.93 7.01 -6.04
CA HIS A 305 -13.15 7.73 -5.65
C HIS A 305 -14.05 6.90 -4.73
N GLU A 306 -13.90 5.58 -4.76
CA GLU A 306 -14.59 4.65 -3.85
C GLU A 306 -14.26 4.93 -2.37
N PHE A 307 -13.06 5.44 -2.05
CA PHE A 307 -12.66 5.69 -0.67
C PHE A 307 -13.53 6.74 0.01
N THR A 308 -13.98 7.77 -0.72
CA THR A 308 -14.93 8.77 -0.22
C THR A 308 -16.26 8.12 0.16
N THR A 309 -16.78 7.25 -0.71
CA THR A 309 -18.07 6.58 -0.48
C THR A 309 -18.00 5.53 0.63
N LEU A 310 -16.94 4.73 0.66
CA LEU A 310 -16.73 3.66 1.65
C LEU A 310 -16.50 4.24 3.05
N LEU A 311 -15.73 5.31 3.16
CA LEU A 311 -15.52 6.01 4.43
C LEU A 311 -16.83 6.57 4.99
N ALA A 312 -17.64 7.23 4.14
CA ALA A 312 -18.94 7.75 4.55
C ALA A 312 -19.91 6.63 4.98
N GLU A 313 -19.90 5.50 4.27
CA GLU A 313 -20.72 4.34 4.63
C GLU A 313 -20.28 3.72 5.96
N ASN A 314 -18.98 3.44 6.12
CA ASN A 314 -18.44 2.82 7.33
C ASN A 314 -18.65 3.69 8.57
N ARG A 315 -18.51 5.01 8.45
CA ARG A 315 -18.78 5.95 9.57
C ARG A 315 -20.24 5.95 10.00
N ARG A 316 -21.17 5.82 9.05
CA ARG A 316 -22.61 5.82 9.33
C ARG A 316 -23.12 4.46 9.82
N ASN A 317 -22.65 3.38 9.20
CA ASN A 317 -23.21 2.03 9.33
C ASN A 317 -22.35 1.09 10.17
N GLY A 318 -21.21 1.56 10.69
CA GLY A 318 -20.18 0.73 11.32
C GLY A 318 -19.36 -0.08 10.31
N ILE A 319 -18.15 -0.46 10.74
CA ILE A 319 -17.17 -1.18 9.92
C ILE A 319 -17.54 -2.67 9.93
N THR A 320 -17.62 -3.28 8.74
CA THR A 320 -17.79 -4.74 8.60
C THR A 320 -16.43 -5.41 8.55
N VAL A 321 -16.10 -6.24 9.54
CA VAL A 321 -14.90 -7.09 9.54
C VAL A 321 -15.32 -8.53 9.32
N ASP A 322 -14.55 -9.28 8.53
CA ASP A 322 -14.73 -10.71 8.35
C ASP A 322 -14.69 -11.44 9.71
N ASP A 323 -15.63 -12.36 9.94
CA ASP A 323 -15.77 -13.03 11.25
C ASP A 323 -14.53 -13.87 11.60
N SER A 324 -13.91 -14.51 10.61
CA SER A 324 -12.70 -15.32 10.83
C SER A 324 -11.48 -14.46 11.15
N VAL A 325 -11.35 -13.31 10.49
CA VAL A 325 -10.28 -12.32 10.76
C VAL A 325 -10.47 -11.72 12.15
N TRP A 326 -11.69 -11.32 12.51
CA TRP A 326 -11.98 -10.77 13.83
C TRP A 326 -11.68 -11.79 14.94
N ALA A 327 -12.11 -13.04 14.77
CA ALA A 327 -11.79 -14.12 15.72
C ALA A 327 -10.28 -14.34 15.85
N LYS A 328 -9.54 -14.29 14.74
CA LYS A 328 -8.06 -14.41 14.76
C LYS A 328 -7.39 -13.28 15.55
N ILE A 329 -7.90 -12.05 15.46
CA ILE A 329 -7.38 -10.91 16.24
C ILE A 329 -7.68 -11.08 17.73
N GLN A 330 -8.88 -11.53 18.10
CA GLN A 330 -9.25 -11.77 19.50
C GLN A 330 -8.49 -12.93 20.14
N ALA A 331 -7.94 -13.84 19.34
CA ALA A 331 -7.15 -14.97 19.82
C ALA A 331 -5.67 -14.64 20.08
N LEU A 332 -5.20 -13.45 19.66
CA LEU A 332 -3.85 -12.94 19.93
C LEU A 332 -3.77 -12.33 21.33
#